data_AF-A0A2J7R2S6-F1
#
_entry.id   AF-A0A2J7R2S6-F1
#
_cell.length_a   1.000
_cell.length_b   1.000
_cell.length_c   1.000
_cell.angle_alpha   90.00
_cell.angle_beta   90.00
_cell.angle_gamma   90.00
#
_symmetry.space_group_name_H-M   'P 1'
#
loop_
_entity.id
_entity.type
_entity.pdbx_description
1 polymer ?
#
loop_
_entity_poly.entity_id
_entity_poly.type
_entity_poly.pdbx_seq_one_letter_code
_entity_poly.pdbx_strand_id
1 'polypeptide(L)'
;MKSCCRFRTNAVERLIRGTEAFNWESLPKNDPDTGSLTMAGWVFFLGTVIRRTVGIVMSYFLMHAAVTLLISHERVLLFNAWFPFDWTVSPTYELICLQQFIGSCGFVFTVFSFPGLYATLVCIACSQLEKLRANLLDIRQEFGTPAQDSGAETDTEEEEQVQTSQEVFCRMQGQLSDCVRFHNEILRYMEEMENTFNPFMTGIFLLSLTSLCLSSFSIVTAEKVREAAWGCDWVGTPISFQKCIRLIIAVANKEFTLTAGKFVPVAIRTMVNVRLDSK
;
A
#
# COMPACT_ATOMS: atom_id res chain seq x y z
N MET A 1 28.75 12.81 -9.63
CA MET A 1 27.46 12.06 -9.58
C MET A 1 27.39 11.17 -8.32
N LYS A 2 27.52 11.75 -7.13
CA LYS A 2 27.48 11.05 -5.82
C LYS A 2 26.45 11.77 -4.94
N SER A 3 25.16 11.42 -5.03
CA SER A 3 24.10 11.70 -4.02
C SER A 3 22.71 11.63 -4.66
N CYS A 4 22.23 10.45 -5.07
CA CYS A 4 20.80 10.30 -5.36
C CYS A 4 20.10 9.32 -4.43
N CYS A 5 20.82 8.36 -3.83
CA CYS A 5 20.21 7.35 -2.95
C CYS A 5 21.06 7.09 -1.70
N ARG A 6 21.33 8.12 -0.89
CA ARG A 6 21.78 7.87 0.49
C ARG A 6 20.52 7.57 1.30
N PHE A 7 20.27 6.29 1.58
CA PHE A 7 19.17 5.87 2.45
C PHE A 7 19.27 6.68 3.75
N ARG A 8 18.27 7.52 4.04
CA ARG A 8 18.27 8.39 5.23
C ARG A 8 17.91 7.55 6.45
N THR A 9 18.78 6.62 6.83
CA THR A 9 18.64 5.82 8.06
C THR A 9 18.35 6.70 9.28
N ASN A 10 19.03 7.84 9.38
CA ASN A 10 18.81 8.81 10.46
C ASN A 10 17.39 9.39 10.46
N ALA A 11 16.75 9.57 9.28
CA ALA A 11 15.37 10.06 9.21
C ALA A 11 14.37 8.99 9.63
N VAL A 12 14.59 7.74 9.23
CA VAL A 12 13.79 6.59 9.68
C VAL A 12 13.90 6.41 11.20
N GLU A 13 15.10 6.53 11.76
CA GLU A 13 15.31 6.46 13.21
C GLU A 13 14.57 7.57 13.96
N ARG A 14 14.59 8.80 13.44
CA ARG A 14 13.80 9.91 14.01
C ARG A 14 12.31 9.63 13.98
N LEU A 15 11.79 9.02 12.91
CA LEU A 15 10.38 8.65 12.81
C LEU A 15 10.01 7.58 13.83
N ILE A 16 10.83 6.54 13.98
CA ILE A 16 10.60 5.48 14.96
C ILE A 16 10.57 6.06 16.38
N ARG A 17 11.57 6.89 16.74
CA ARG A 17 11.57 7.57 18.04
C ARG A 17 10.35 8.48 18.24
N GLY A 18 9.90 9.15 17.17
CA GLY A 18 8.67 9.93 17.18
C GLY A 18 7.44 9.07 17.49
N THR A 19 7.33 7.88 16.88
CA THR A 19 6.23 6.96 17.18
C THR A 19 6.24 6.46 18.62
N GLU A 20 7.42 6.21 19.20
CA GLU A 20 7.55 5.79 20.60
C GLU A 20 7.08 6.91 21.56
N ALA A 21 7.38 8.17 21.24
CA ALA A 21 6.96 9.31 22.05
C ALA A 21 5.43 9.50 22.12
N PHE A 22 4.70 9.06 21.10
CA PHE A 22 3.25 9.28 20.98
C PHE A 22 2.37 8.35 21.83
N ASN A 23 2.94 7.34 22.49
CA ASN A 23 2.24 6.39 23.38
C ASN A 23 0.92 5.84 22.77
N TRP A 24 0.90 5.63 21.45
CA TRP A 24 -0.29 5.23 20.69
C TRP A 24 -0.79 3.83 21.06
N GLU A 25 0.08 2.97 21.61
CA GLU A 25 -0.27 1.62 22.08
C GLU A 25 -1.26 1.63 23.24
N SER A 26 -1.28 2.72 24.02
CA SER A 26 -2.19 2.90 25.15
C SER A 26 -3.59 3.37 24.74
N LEU A 27 -3.79 3.76 23.48
CA LEU A 27 -5.08 4.25 22.99
C LEU A 27 -6.09 3.10 22.85
N PRO A 28 -7.39 3.34 23.13
CA PRO A 28 -8.41 2.32 22.99
C PRO A 28 -8.51 1.85 21.54
N LYS A 29 -8.62 0.53 21.34
CA LYS A 29 -8.67 -0.08 20.00
C LYS A 29 -10.02 0.07 19.30
N ASN A 30 -11.08 0.17 20.09
CA ASN A 30 -12.43 0.42 19.62
C ASN A 30 -12.94 1.69 20.26
N ASP A 31 -13.69 2.46 19.50
CA ASP A 31 -14.38 3.63 19.97
C ASP A 31 -15.50 3.19 20.93
N PRO A 32 -15.57 3.75 22.15
CA PRO A 32 -16.49 3.30 23.19
C PRO A 32 -17.97 3.60 22.86
N ASP A 33 -18.24 4.61 22.04
CA ASP A 33 -19.61 5.07 21.74
C ASP A 33 -20.18 4.42 20.49
N THR A 34 -19.33 4.22 19.48
CA THR A 34 -19.75 3.70 18.16
C THR A 34 -19.41 2.21 17.96
N GLY A 35 -18.50 1.66 18.79
CA GLY A 35 -17.96 0.31 18.60
C GLY A 35 -17.10 0.15 17.34
N SER A 36 -16.80 1.25 16.63
CA SER A 36 -15.97 1.26 15.43
C SER A 36 -14.48 1.16 15.77
N LEU A 37 -13.67 0.68 14.83
CA LEU A 37 -12.23 0.53 15.05
C LEU A 37 -11.56 1.92 15.03
N THR A 38 -10.86 2.28 16.12
CA THR A 38 -10.06 3.54 16.15
C THR A 38 -8.84 3.42 15.25
N MET A 39 -8.18 4.53 14.94
CA MET A 39 -6.95 4.48 14.15
C MET A 39 -5.84 3.66 14.83
N ALA A 40 -5.82 3.61 16.17
CA ALA A 40 -4.94 2.71 16.93
C ALA A 40 -5.33 1.23 16.74
N GLY A 41 -6.62 0.90 16.69
CA GLY A 41 -7.09 -0.44 16.32
C GLY A 41 -6.67 -0.85 14.90
N TRP A 42 -6.75 0.09 13.94
CA TRP A 42 -6.33 -0.12 12.55
C TRP A 42 -4.84 -0.46 12.43
N VAL A 43 -3.96 0.09 13.27
CA VAL A 43 -2.53 -0.25 13.30
C VAL A 43 -2.33 -1.77 13.51
N PHE A 44 -3.01 -2.36 14.50
CA PHE A 44 -2.89 -3.80 14.78
C PHE A 44 -3.50 -4.67 13.69
N PHE A 45 -4.66 -4.26 13.17
CA PHE A 45 -5.32 -4.96 12.08
C PHE A 45 -4.43 -4.98 10.84
N LEU A 46 -3.93 -3.80 10.45
CA LEU A 46 -3.03 -3.63 9.31
C LEU A 46 -1.76 -4.46 9.47
N GLY A 47 -1.13 -4.44 10.65
CA GLY A 47 0.06 -5.25 10.94
C GLY A 47 -0.18 -6.76 10.81
N THR A 48 -1.38 -7.23 11.18
CA THR A 48 -1.77 -8.64 11.04
C THR A 48 -2.03 -8.98 9.58
N VAL A 49 -2.75 -8.12 8.85
CA VAL A 49 -3.04 -8.30 7.42
C VAL A 49 -1.74 -8.32 6.62
N ILE A 50 -0.84 -7.37 6.81
CA ILE A 50 0.46 -7.32 6.12
C ILE A 50 1.23 -8.61 6.34
N ARG A 51 1.33 -9.07 7.60
CA ARG A 51 2.09 -10.28 7.95
C ARG A 51 1.49 -11.54 7.32
N ARG A 52 0.16 -11.67 7.34
CA ARG A 52 -0.55 -12.78 6.70
C ARG A 52 -0.34 -12.76 5.19
N THR A 53 -0.52 -11.61 4.55
CA THR A 53 -0.34 -11.45 3.09
C THR A 53 1.10 -11.77 2.67
N VAL A 54 2.10 -11.20 3.36
CA VAL A 54 3.52 -11.51 3.09
C VAL A 54 3.78 -13.01 3.27
N GLY A 55 3.28 -13.63 4.34
CA GLY A 55 3.43 -15.07 4.56
C GLY A 55 2.84 -15.94 3.45
N ILE A 56 1.64 -15.61 2.98
CA ILE A 56 0.97 -16.32 1.86
C ILE A 56 1.75 -16.17 0.55
N VAL A 57 2.19 -14.96 0.23
CA VAL A 57 2.93 -14.71 -1.01
C VAL A 57 4.29 -15.39 -0.98
N MET A 58 4.99 -15.33 0.16
CA MET A 58 6.28 -16.01 0.34
C MET A 58 6.14 -17.54 0.27
N SER A 59 5.08 -18.11 0.85
CA SER A 59 4.85 -19.56 0.76
C SER A 59 4.54 -19.99 -0.67
N TYR A 60 3.81 -19.18 -1.45
CA TYR A 60 3.61 -19.39 -2.87
C TYR A 60 4.95 -19.39 -3.64
N PHE A 61 5.80 -18.38 -3.45
CA PHE A 61 7.10 -18.32 -4.13
C PHE A 61 8.02 -19.49 -3.73
N LEU A 62 8.00 -19.89 -2.46
CA LEU A 62 8.75 -21.04 -1.97
C LEU A 62 8.24 -22.35 -2.58
N MET A 63 6.92 -22.53 -2.63
CA MET A 63 6.31 -23.70 -3.26
C MET A 63 6.65 -23.74 -4.76
N HIS A 64 6.57 -22.61 -5.46
CA HIS A 64 6.95 -22.50 -6.86
C HIS A 64 8.43 -22.88 -7.07
N ALA A 65 9.34 -22.31 -6.26
CA ALA A 65 10.75 -22.66 -6.29
C ALA A 65 10.99 -24.16 -6.04
N ALA A 66 10.31 -24.74 -5.04
CA ALA A 66 10.43 -26.15 -4.71
C ALA A 66 9.94 -27.05 -5.85
N VAL A 67 8.79 -26.75 -6.45
CA VAL A 67 8.27 -27.48 -7.62
C VAL A 67 9.27 -27.41 -8.77
N THR A 68 9.77 -26.21 -9.10
CA THR A 68 10.73 -26.03 -10.18
C THR A 68 12.02 -26.81 -9.94
N LEU A 69 12.55 -26.82 -8.71
CA LEU A 69 13.80 -27.49 -8.36
C LEU A 69 13.67 -29.01 -8.19
N LEU A 70 12.54 -29.51 -7.70
CA LEU A 70 12.37 -30.93 -7.35
C LEU A 70 11.70 -31.77 -8.43
N ILE A 71 10.82 -31.18 -9.25
CA ILE A 71 9.96 -31.93 -10.19
C ILE A 71 10.44 -31.78 -11.64
N SER A 72 11.10 -30.66 -11.97
CA SER A 72 11.52 -30.42 -13.35
C SER A 72 12.75 -31.27 -13.70
N HIS A 73 12.52 -32.40 -14.39
CA HIS A 73 13.58 -33.22 -14.97
C HIS A 73 14.41 -32.46 -16.03
N GLU A 74 13.81 -31.45 -16.66
CA GLU A 74 14.49 -30.46 -17.49
C GLU A 74 14.78 -29.21 -16.66
N ARG A 75 15.96 -28.61 -16.85
CA ARG A 75 16.37 -27.39 -16.12
C ARG A 75 15.49 -26.21 -16.57
N VAL A 76 14.47 -25.89 -15.78
CA VAL A 76 13.55 -24.77 -16.00
C VAL A 76 13.83 -23.67 -15.00
N LEU A 77 14.01 -22.43 -15.47
CA LEU A 77 14.21 -21.26 -14.61
C LEU A 77 12.91 -20.87 -13.90
N LEU A 78 13.00 -20.31 -12.68
CA LEU A 78 11.83 -19.83 -11.93
C LEU A 78 11.10 -18.71 -12.69
N PHE A 79 11.87 -17.83 -13.34
CA PHE A 79 11.35 -16.83 -14.27
C PHE A 79 12.05 -16.98 -15.60
N ASN A 80 11.27 -17.00 -16.67
CA ASN A 80 11.81 -17.06 -18.01
C ASN A 80 12.60 -15.80 -18.31
N ALA A 81 13.91 -15.95 -18.52
CA ALA A 81 14.83 -14.87 -18.82
C ALA A 81 15.92 -15.35 -19.79
N TRP A 82 16.34 -14.49 -20.71
CA TRP A 82 17.44 -14.77 -21.62
C TRP A 82 18.77 -14.29 -21.04
N PHE A 83 19.78 -15.15 -21.10
CA PHE A 83 21.14 -14.84 -20.66
C PHE A 83 22.12 -15.02 -21.83
N PRO A 84 23.12 -14.13 -22.01
CA PRO A 84 24.09 -14.20 -23.10
C PRO A 84 25.17 -15.28 -22.90
N PHE A 85 25.00 -16.16 -21.91
CA PHE A 85 25.93 -17.24 -21.54
C PHE A 85 25.14 -18.51 -21.21
N ASP A 86 25.84 -19.65 -21.20
CA ASP A 86 25.22 -20.94 -20.92
C ASP A 86 24.85 -21.04 -19.43
N TRP A 87 23.57 -20.88 -19.14
CA TRP A 87 22.99 -21.04 -17.82
C TRP A 87 22.57 -22.49 -17.54
N THR A 88 22.61 -23.38 -18.54
CA THR A 88 22.14 -24.76 -18.40
C THR A 88 23.16 -25.66 -17.71
N VAL A 89 24.40 -25.20 -17.52
CA VAL A 89 25.47 -25.93 -16.82
C VAL A 89 25.48 -25.64 -15.31
N SER A 90 25.85 -26.64 -14.50
CA SER A 90 26.10 -26.43 -13.05
C SER A 90 27.53 -25.86 -12.89
N PRO A 91 27.77 -24.86 -12.02
CA PRO A 91 26.88 -24.30 -11.00
C PRO A 91 26.05 -23.07 -11.43
N THR A 92 26.22 -22.58 -12.66
CA THR A 92 25.58 -21.34 -13.15
C THR A 92 24.07 -21.37 -13.03
N TYR A 93 23.45 -22.51 -13.34
CA TYR A 93 22.01 -22.74 -13.17
C TYR A 93 21.53 -22.46 -11.74
N GLU A 94 22.20 -23.07 -10.77
CA GLU A 94 21.84 -22.98 -9.35
C GLU A 94 21.99 -21.55 -8.83
N LEU A 95 23.03 -20.84 -9.27
CA LEU A 95 23.27 -19.44 -8.93
C LEU A 95 22.17 -18.51 -9.48
N ILE A 96 21.70 -18.74 -10.71
CA ILE A 96 20.60 -17.95 -11.29
C ILE A 96 19.29 -18.23 -10.55
N CYS A 97 18.97 -19.48 -10.26
CA CYS A 97 17.79 -19.83 -9.47
C CYS A 97 17.81 -19.18 -8.08
N LEU A 98 18.97 -19.20 -7.41
CA LEU A 98 19.16 -18.52 -6.13
C LEU A 98 18.98 -16.99 -6.26
N GLN A 99 19.57 -16.37 -7.28
CA GLN A 99 19.42 -14.95 -7.55
C GLN A 99 17.95 -14.56 -7.82
N GLN A 100 17.23 -15.36 -8.60
CA GLN A 100 15.81 -15.14 -8.90
C GLN A 100 14.94 -15.29 -7.65
N PHE A 101 15.24 -16.25 -6.77
CA PHE A 101 14.56 -16.41 -5.50
C PHE A 101 14.80 -15.21 -4.56
N ILE A 102 16.07 -14.80 -4.40
CA ILE A 102 16.42 -13.61 -3.60
C ILE A 102 15.73 -12.36 -4.15
N GLY A 103 15.73 -12.17 -5.47
CA GLY A 103 15.04 -11.07 -6.13
C GLY A 103 13.53 -11.07 -5.88
N SER A 104 12.90 -12.25 -5.91
CA SER A 104 11.46 -12.41 -5.62
C SER A 104 11.14 -12.05 -4.18
N CYS A 105 11.94 -12.51 -3.22
CA CYS A 105 11.80 -12.13 -1.82
C CYS A 105 11.91 -10.61 -1.65
N GLY A 106 12.93 -9.99 -2.25
CA GLY A 106 13.12 -8.53 -2.22
C GLY A 106 11.94 -7.76 -2.82
N PHE A 107 11.36 -8.27 -3.91
CA PHE A 107 10.16 -7.70 -4.54
C PHE A 107 8.95 -7.75 -3.60
N VAL A 108 8.69 -8.90 -2.95
CA VAL A 108 7.58 -9.06 -1.98
C VAL A 108 7.71 -8.05 -0.83
N PHE A 109 8.91 -7.91 -0.25
CA PHE A 109 9.14 -6.92 0.80
C PHE A 109 8.89 -5.49 0.32
N THR A 110 9.34 -5.15 -0.88
CA THR A 110 9.15 -3.81 -1.45
C THR A 110 7.69 -3.49 -1.72
N VAL A 111 6.92 -4.45 -2.23
CA VAL A 111 5.51 -4.24 -2.63
C VAL A 111 4.55 -4.28 -1.45
N PHE A 112 4.77 -5.16 -0.46
CA PHE A 112 3.81 -5.33 0.64
C PHE A 112 4.28 -4.69 1.95
N SER A 113 5.57 -4.80 2.30
CA SER A 113 6.04 -4.36 3.61
C SER A 113 6.27 -2.85 3.68
N PHE A 114 6.82 -2.22 2.64
CA PHE A 114 7.05 -0.76 2.64
C PHE A 114 5.74 0.05 2.63
N PRO A 115 4.77 -0.20 1.73
CA PRO A 115 3.46 0.44 1.79
C PRO A 115 2.73 0.15 3.10
N GLY A 116 2.87 -1.07 3.63
CA GLY A 116 2.30 -1.45 4.91
C GLY A 116 2.89 -0.68 6.10
N LEU A 117 4.21 -0.49 6.12
CA LEU A 117 4.89 0.34 7.11
C LEU A 117 4.43 1.79 7.02
N TYR A 118 4.40 2.36 5.82
CA TYR A 118 3.93 3.73 5.60
C TYR A 118 2.48 3.92 6.08
N ALA A 119 1.58 3.02 5.70
CA ALA A 119 0.20 3.05 6.14
C ALA A 119 0.09 2.93 7.68
N THR A 120 0.95 2.14 8.32
CA THR A 120 1.01 2.05 9.78
C THR A 120 1.41 3.38 10.43
N LEU A 121 2.47 4.04 9.91
CA LEU A 121 2.93 5.33 10.41
C LEU A 121 1.88 6.44 10.23
N VAL A 122 1.15 6.40 9.10
CA VAL A 122 0.00 7.28 8.84
C VAL A 122 -1.11 7.01 9.87
N CYS A 123 -1.46 5.74 10.12
CA CYS A 123 -2.47 5.40 11.13
C CYS A 123 -2.07 5.90 12.53
N ILE A 124 -0.79 5.80 12.90
CA ILE A 124 -0.27 6.36 14.16
C ILE A 124 -0.48 7.88 14.19
N ALA A 125 -0.10 8.62 13.14
CA ALA A 125 -0.36 10.06 13.06
C ALA A 125 -1.85 10.39 13.19
N CYS A 126 -2.72 9.66 12.49
CA CYS A 126 -4.16 9.85 12.55
C CYS A 126 -4.72 9.60 13.96
N SER A 127 -4.23 8.58 14.68
CA SER A 127 -4.64 8.35 16.08
C SER A 127 -4.28 9.53 16.99
N GLN A 128 -3.16 10.21 16.73
CA GLN A 128 -2.77 11.41 17.48
C GLN A 128 -3.66 12.61 17.11
N LEU A 129 -4.10 12.70 15.85
CA LEU A 129 -5.09 13.70 15.43
C LEU A 129 -6.47 13.45 16.08
N GLU A 130 -6.88 12.20 16.25
CA GLU A 130 -8.09 11.84 17.01
C GLU A 130 -7.97 12.27 18.48
N LYS A 131 -6.82 12.02 19.10
CA LYS A 131 -6.53 12.48 20.47
C LYS A 131 -6.56 14.01 20.57
N LEU A 132 -5.95 14.71 19.61
CA LEU A 132 -6.00 16.17 19.54
C LEU A 132 -7.44 16.68 19.41
N ARG A 133 -8.25 16.05 18.55
CA ARG A 133 -9.67 16.38 18.38
C ARG A 133 -10.45 16.19 19.68
N ALA A 134 -10.23 15.08 20.39
CA ALA A 134 -10.88 14.83 21.68
C ALA A 134 -10.51 15.91 22.70
N ASN A 135 -9.22 16.24 22.82
CA ASN A 135 -8.76 17.31 23.71
C ASN A 135 -9.38 18.67 23.35
N LEU A 136 -9.47 19.02 22.06
CA LEU A 136 -10.09 20.27 21.61
C LEU A 136 -11.59 20.35 21.92
N LEU A 137 -12.31 19.23 21.88
CA LEU A 137 -13.73 19.16 22.25
C LEU A 137 -13.93 19.21 23.78
N ASP A 138 -12.96 18.71 24.55
CA ASP A 138 -12.95 18.74 26.00
C ASP A 138 -12.59 20.13 26.57
N ILE A 139 -11.89 20.97 25.78
CA ILE A 139 -11.71 22.39 26.10
C ILE A 139 -13.12 22.98 26.27
N ARG A 140 -13.50 23.18 27.54
CA ARG A 140 -14.64 23.97 28.02
C ARG A 140 -15.99 23.27 28.26
N GLN A 141 -16.07 21.94 28.40
CA GLN A 141 -17.32 21.32 28.93
C GLN A 141 -17.50 21.48 30.45
N GLU A 142 -16.49 21.95 31.18
CA GLU A 142 -16.49 22.05 32.66
C GLU A 142 -17.08 23.36 33.23
N PHE A 143 -17.94 24.06 32.48
CA PHE A 143 -18.67 25.25 32.97
C PHE A 143 -20.06 24.91 33.55
N GLY A 144 -20.46 23.64 33.54
CA GLY A 144 -21.87 23.22 33.62
C GLY A 144 -22.34 22.48 34.88
N THR A 145 -21.57 22.44 35.97
CA THR A 145 -22.09 21.86 37.23
C THR A 145 -21.79 22.77 38.42
N PRO A 146 -22.58 23.84 38.62
CA PRO A 146 -22.67 24.40 39.96
C PRO A 146 -23.34 23.34 40.82
N ALA A 147 -22.58 22.71 41.70
CA ALA A 147 -23.14 22.00 42.82
C ALA A 147 -23.82 23.05 43.72
N GLN A 148 -25.06 23.39 43.39
CA GLN A 148 -26.00 24.01 44.30
C GLN A 148 -26.22 23.01 45.45
N ASP A 149 -25.67 23.28 46.63
CA ASP A 149 -26.49 23.86 47.69
C ASP A 149 -25.67 24.17 48.96
N SER A 150 -25.84 25.41 49.43
CA SER A 150 -26.00 25.81 50.84
C SER A 150 -25.03 26.89 51.35
N GLY A 151 -25.52 28.14 51.35
CA GLY A 151 -25.49 28.97 52.56
C GLY A 151 -24.78 30.33 52.50
N ALA A 152 -25.61 31.38 52.40
CA ALA A 152 -25.42 32.77 52.84
C ALA A 152 -24.61 33.75 51.96
N GLU A 153 -25.35 34.73 51.41
CA GLU A 153 -24.89 35.96 50.75
C GLU A 153 -24.04 36.83 51.71
N THR A 154 -22.96 37.42 51.21
CA THR A 154 -22.54 38.81 51.52
C THR A 154 -21.46 39.26 50.52
N ASP A 155 -21.78 40.28 49.70
CA ASP A 155 -20.94 41.29 49.02
C ASP A 155 -19.58 40.92 48.36
N THR A 156 -19.19 39.66 48.35
CA THR A 156 -17.91 39.13 47.84
C THR A 156 -18.08 38.44 46.49
N GLU A 157 -19.33 38.21 46.08
CA GLU A 157 -19.69 37.40 44.92
C GLU A 157 -19.29 38.03 43.59
N GLU A 158 -19.28 39.37 43.44
CA GLU A 158 -18.89 40.01 42.18
C GLU A 158 -17.36 39.92 41.92
N GLU A 159 -16.52 40.07 42.94
CA GLU A 159 -15.06 39.91 42.79
C GLU A 159 -14.67 38.43 42.61
N GLU A 160 -15.34 37.51 43.33
CA GLU A 160 -15.10 36.07 43.26
C GLU A 160 -15.59 35.47 41.91
N GLN A 161 -16.72 35.95 41.38
CA GLN A 161 -17.25 35.53 40.07
C GLN A 161 -16.43 36.08 38.89
N VAL A 162 -15.87 37.29 39.01
CA VAL A 162 -14.94 37.86 38.02
C VAL A 162 -13.57 37.17 38.06
N GLN A 163 -13.02 36.86 39.24
CA GLN A 163 -11.79 36.07 39.38
C GLN A 163 -11.96 34.66 38.82
N THR A 164 -13.09 34.00 39.11
CA THR A 164 -13.40 32.66 38.57
C THR A 164 -13.47 32.69 37.04
N SER A 165 -14.08 33.72 36.45
CA SER A 165 -14.16 33.88 34.99
C SER A 165 -12.77 34.08 34.36
N GLN A 166 -11.90 34.86 34.99
CA GLN A 166 -10.52 35.10 34.53
C GLN A 166 -9.63 33.86 34.67
N GLU A 167 -9.71 33.13 35.79
CA GLU A 167 -8.98 31.87 35.99
C GLU A 167 -9.40 30.81 34.95
N VAL A 168 -10.70 30.70 34.66
CA VAL A 168 -11.18 29.76 33.66
C VAL A 168 -10.74 30.17 32.24
N PHE A 169 -10.72 31.46 31.92
CA PHE A 169 -10.17 31.95 30.64
C PHE A 169 -8.67 31.63 30.51
N CYS A 170 -7.87 31.87 31.56
CA CYS A 170 -6.45 31.50 31.60
C CYS A 170 -6.25 30.00 31.42
N ARG A 171 -7.08 29.17 32.08
CA ARG A 171 -7.05 27.71 31.96
C ARG A 171 -7.38 27.25 30.53
N MET A 172 -8.45 27.77 29.94
CA MET A 172 -8.81 27.48 28.55
C MET A 172 -7.71 27.88 27.56
N GLN A 173 -7.11 29.06 27.75
CA GLN A 173 -6.02 29.54 26.92
C GLN A 173 -4.78 28.64 27.05
N GLY A 174 -4.50 28.15 28.27
CA GLY A 174 -3.46 27.14 28.53
C GLY A 174 -3.71 25.84 27.77
N GLN A 175 -4.92 25.26 27.89
CA GLN A 175 -5.30 24.03 27.19
C GLN A 175 -5.23 24.19 25.66
N LEU A 176 -5.67 25.33 25.13
CA LEU A 176 -5.58 25.62 23.70
C LEU A 176 -4.12 25.75 23.25
N SER A 177 -3.28 26.44 24.02
CA SER A 177 -1.84 26.55 23.74
C SER A 177 -1.16 25.17 23.72
N ASP A 178 -1.50 24.28 24.65
CA ASP A 178 -0.99 22.92 24.67
C ASP A 178 -1.47 22.11 23.46
N CYS A 179 -2.72 22.26 23.04
CA CYS A 179 -3.26 21.63 21.83
C CYS A 179 -2.55 22.14 20.56
N VAL A 180 -2.27 23.43 20.46
CA VAL A 180 -1.51 24.00 19.33
C VAL A 180 -0.09 23.46 19.30
N ARG A 181 0.59 23.38 20.46
CA ARG A 181 1.93 22.79 20.55
C ARG A 181 1.94 21.32 20.10
N PHE A 182 0.97 20.54 20.58
CA PHE A 182 0.82 19.15 20.21
C PHE A 182 0.49 18.97 18.71
N HIS A 183 -0.40 19.80 18.16
CA HIS A 183 -0.70 19.80 16.73
C HIS A 183 0.54 20.06 15.86
N ASN A 184 1.35 21.05 16.24
CA ASN A 184 2.61 21.36 15.54
C ASN A 184 3.60 20.19 15.58
N GLU A 185 3.65 19.43 16.69
CA GLU A 185 4.48 18.24 16.79
C GLU A 185 4.02 17.13 15.83
N ILE A 186 2.71 16.91 15.71
CA ILE A 186 2.13 15.97 14.76
C ILE A 186 2.42 16.38 13.31
N LEU A 187 2.25 17.67 12.97
CA LEU A 187 2.56 18.20 11.64
C LEU A 187 4.02 17.95 11.27
N ARG A 188 4.95 18.24 12.19
CA ARG A 188 6.39 18.00 11.97
C ARG A 188 6.69 16.50 11.76
N TYR A 189 6.04 15.62 12.51
CA TYR A 189 6.19 14.18 12.32
C TYR A 189 5.69 13.72 10.94
N MET A 190 4.51 14.21 10.51
CA MET A 190 3.95 13.86 9.19
C MET A 190 4.82 14.39 8.04
N GLU A 191 5.37 15.59 8.16
CA GLU A 191 6.28 16.17 7.17
C GLU A 191 7.59 15.36 7.04
N GLU A 192 8.19 14.95 8.17
CA GLU A 192 9.38 14.07 8.15
C GLU A 192 9.07 12.70 7.54
N MET A 193 7.87 12.17 7.80
CA MET A 193 7.40 10.90 7.24
C MET A 193 7.23 11.03 5.73
N GLU A 194 6.52 12.06 5.27
CA GLU A 194 6.32 12.33 3.85
C GLU A 194 7.66 12.50 3.13
N ASN A 195 8.55 13.35 3.62
CA ASN A 195 9.85 13.58 3.00
C ASN A 195 10.73 12.30 2.94
N THR A 196 10.56 11.39 3.90
CA THR A 196 11.31 10.13 3.94
C THR A 196 10.76 9.11 2.96
N PHE A 197 9.43 8.95 2.88
CA PHE A 197 8.79 7.87 2.11
C PHE A 197 8.35 8.30 0.70
N ASN A 198 8.08 9.58 0.45
CA ASN A 198 7.62 10.12 -0.83
C ASN A 198 8.50 9.71 -2.04
N PRO A 199 9.85 9.85 -2.01
CA PRO A 199 10.66 9.43 -3.17
C PRO A 199 10.58 7.93 -3.45
N PHE A 200 10.47 7.10 -2.40
CA PHE A 200 10.31 5.65 -2.56
C PHE A 200 8.94 5.30 -3.15
N MET A 201 7.86 5.90 -2.63
CA MET A 201 6.50 5.69 -3.15
C MET A 201 6.38 6.15 -4.59
N THR A 202 6.94 7.32 -4.92
CA THR A 202 7.00 7.83 -6.30
C THR A 202 7.74 6.85 -7.20
N GLY A 203 8.88 6.31 -6.77
CA GLY A 203 9.62 5.30 -7.50
C GLY A 203 8.79 4.04 -7.77
N ILE A 204 8.14 3.48 -6.74
CA ILE A 204 7.28 2.30 -6.87
C ILE A 204 6.11 2.57 -7.81
N PHE A 205 5.48 3.75 -7.72
CA PHE A 205 4.37 4.15 -8.58
C PHE A 205 4.79 4.22 -10.06
N LEU A 206 5.90 4.91 -10.36
CA LEU A 206 6.40 5.04 -11.73
C LEU A 206 6.82 3.69 -12.33
N LEU A 207 7.46 2.83 -11.53
CA LEU A 207 7.82 1.48 -11.95
C LEU A 207 6.58 0.63 -12.24
N SER A 208 5.56 0.72 -11.39
CA SER A 208 4.30 0.00 -11.57
C SER A 208 3.56 0.47 -12.82
N LEU A 209 3.48 1.79 -13.04
CA LEU A 209 2.87 2.37 -14.23
C LEU A 209 3.59 1.91 -15.51
N THR A 210 4.92 1.97 -15.51
CA THR A 210 5.72 1.53 -16.66
C THR A 210 5.51 0.04 -16.95
N SER A 211 5.51 -0.80 -15.90
CA SER A 211 5.25 -2.23 -16.02
C SER A 211 3.87 -2.49 -16.64
N LEU A 212 2.82 -1.85 -16.12
CA LEU A 212 1.47 -1.95 -16.64
C LEU A 212 1.41 -1.51 -18.12
N CYS A 213 2.03 -0.39 -18.47
CA CYS A 213 2.08 0.09 -19.86
C CYS A 213 2.79 -0.91 -20.79
N LEU A 214 3.92 -1.46 -20.38
CA LEU A 214 4.67 -2.46 -21.17
C LEU A 214 3.87 -3.76 -21.34
N SER A 215 3.21 -4.22 -20.27
CA SER A 215 2.30 -5.36 -20.34
C SER A 215 1.14 -5.10 -21.31
N SER A 216 0.50 -3.93 -21.23
CA SER A 216 -0.57 -3.55 -22.16
C SER A 216 -0.09 -3.48 -23.60
N PHE A 217 1.06 -2.87 -23.86
CA PHE A 217 1.65 -2.82 -25.20
C PHE A 217 1.95 -4.22 -25.75
N SER A 218 2.48 -5.11 -24.91
CA SER A 218 2.76 -6.50 -25.27
C SER A 218 1.49 -7.26 -25.64
N ILE A 219 0.41 -7.09 -24.84
CA ILE A 219 -0.90 -7.68 -25.11
C ILE A 219 -1.46 -7.20 -26.46
N VAL A 220 -1.47 -5.89 -26.69
CA VAL A 220 -2.00 -5.29 -27.93
C VAL A 220 -1.19 -5.75 -29.15
N THR A 221 0.14 -5.85 -29.01
CA THR A 221 1.01 -6.32 -30.11
C THR A 221 0.74 -7.79 -30.44
N ALA A 222 0.57 -8.64 -29.42
CA ALA A 222 0.21 -10.04 -29.63
C ALA A 222 -1.15 -10.20 -30.34
N GLU A 223 -2.13 -9.38 -29.99
CA GLU A 223 -3.44 -9.35 -30.65
C GLU A 223 -3.32 -8.95 -32.14
N LYS A 224 -2.51 -7.94 -32.47
CA LYS A 224 -2.28 -7.53 -33.86
C LYS A 224 -1.65 -8.64 -34.70
N VAL A 225 -0.71 -9.41 -34.14
CA VAL A 225 -0.11 -10.57 -34.83
C VAL A 225 -1.16 -11.63 -35.12
N ARG A 226 -2.06 -11.89 -34.16
CA ARG A 226 -3.20 -12.81 -34.35
C ARG A 226 -4.12 -12.36 -35.48
N GLU A 227 -4.48 -11.07 -35.51
CA GLU A 227 -5.34 -10.52 -36.56
C GLU A 227 -4.68 -10.60 -37.94
N ALA A 228 -3.39 -10.26 -38.04
CA ALA A 228 -2.64 -10.39 -39.29
C ALA A 228 -2.53 -11.84 -39.77
N ALA A 229 -2.35 -12.79 -38.85
CA ALA A 229 -2.31 -14.22 -39.18
C ALA A 229 -3.65 -14.75 -39.67
N TRP A 230 -4.78 -14.24 -39.14
CA TRP A 230 -6.12 -14.61 -39.59
C TRP A 230 -6.53 -13.93 -40.91
N GLY A 231 -6.11 -12.67 -41.09
CA GLY A 231 -6.47 -11.82 -42.23
C GLY A 231 -5.57 -11.96 -43.46
N CYS A 232 -4.51 -12.77 -43.42
CA CYS A 232 -3.70 -13.01 -44.61
C CYS A 232 -4.43 -13.93 -45.60
N ASP A 233 -4.16 -13.78 -46.91
CA ASP A 233 -4.78 -14.59 -47.96
C ASP A 233 -4.17 -16.01 -48.02
N TRP A 234 -4.28 -16.77 -46.92
CA TRP A 234 -3.72 -18.11 -46.81
C TRP A 234 -4.59 -19.18 -47.46
N VAL A 235 -5.87 -18.90 -47.70
CA VAL A 235 -6.80 -19.82 -48.36
C VAL A 235 -6.42 -19.97 -49.83
N GLY A 236 -6.11 -21.19 -50.27
CA GLY A 236 -5.67 -21.46 -51.65
C GLY A 236 -4.15 -21.37 -51.88
N THR A 237 -3.37 -21.03 -50.85
CA THR A 237 -1.89 -21.08 -50.90
C THR A 237 -1.35 -22.52 -50.79
N PRO A 238 -0.06 -22.77 -51.09
CA PRO A 238 0.55 -24.09 -50.93
C PRO A 238 0.40 -24.68 -49.52
N ILE A 239 0.28 -26.02 -49.44
CA ILE A 239 0.04 -26.75 -48.19
C ILE A 239 1.10 -26.45 -47.11
N SER A 240 2.35 -26.22 -47.50
CA SER A 240 3.43 -25.83 -46.58
C SER A 240 3.12 -24.51 -45.85
N PHE A 241 2.66 -23.49 -46.58
CA PHE A 241 2.27 -22.20 -46.02
C PHE A 241 1.06 -22.33 -45.09
N GLN A 242 0.03 -23.08 -45.52
CA GLN A 242 -1.16 -23.32 -44.70
C GLN A 242 -0.85 -24.03 -43.38
N LYS A 243 0.12 -24.95 -43.36
CA LYS A 243 0.55 -25.63 -42.14
C LYS A 243 1.25 -24.65 -41.18
N CYS A 244 2.13 -23.79 -41.70
CA CYS A 244 2.83 -22.79 -40.89
C CYS A 244 1.87 -21.76 -40.28
N ILE A 245 0.95 -21.20 -41.07
CA ILE A 245 0.00 -20.18 -40.56
C ILE A 245 -0.97 -20.77 -39.53
N ARG A 246 -1.40 -22.03 -39.69
CA ARG A 246 -2.24 -22.72 -38.69
C ARG A 246 -1.53 -22.87 -37.35
N LEU A 247 -0.23 -23.12 -37.33
CA LEU A 247 0.55 -23.15 -36.08
C LEU A 247 0.58 -21.78 -35.41
N ILE A 248 0.82 -20.71 -36.17
CA ILE A 248 0.81 -19.33 -35.65
C ILE A 248 -0.57 -18.98 -35.08
N ILE A 249 -1.65 -19.27 -35.82
CA ILE A 249 -3.03 -19.05 -35.36
C ILE A 249 -3.33 -19.87 -34.09
N ALA A 250 -2.93 -21.15 -34.05
CA ALA A 250 -3.15 -22.01 -32.89
C ALA A 250 -2.42 -21.50 -31.64
N VAL A 251 -1.18 -21.02 -31.78
CA VAL A 251 -0.40 -20.44 -30.68
C VAL A 251 -0.99 -19.09 -30.25
N ALA A 252 -1.30 -18.21 -31.20
CA ALA A 252 -1.87 -16.89 -30.92
C ALA A 252 -3.27 -16.95 -30.28
N ASN A 253 -4.01 -18.04 -30.48
CA ASN A 253 -5.31 -18.29 -29.85
C ASN A 253 -5.21 -18.94 -28.47
N LYS A 254 -4.05 -19.43 -28.03
CA LYS A 254 -3.93 -20.25 -26.82
C LYS A 254 -3.84 -19.45 -25.51
N GLU A 255 -3.45 -18.16 -25.52
CA GLU A 255 -3.01 -17.50 -24.28
C GLU A 255 -3.51 -16.06 -23.95
N PHE A 256 -4.34 -15.40 -24.76
CA PHE A 256 -4.67 -13.97 -24.49
C PHE A 256 -6.12 -13.66 -24.08
N THR A 257 -6.94 -14.65 -23.71
CA THR A 257 -8.21 -14.37 -23.00
C THR A 257 -7.94 -14.19 -21.51
N LEU A 258 -7.59 -12.98 -21.09
CA LEU A 258 -7.68 -12.57 -19.69
C LEU A 258 -9.14 -12.63 -19.28
N THR A 259 -9.58 -13.69 -18.61
CA THR A 259 -10.93 -13.73 -18.06
C THR A 259 -10.96 -13.04 -16.70
N ALA A 260 -11.84 -12.05 -16.53
CA ALA A 260 -12.17 -11.51 -15.22
C ALA A 260 -12.86 -12.61 -14.40
N GLY A 261 -12.12 -13.19 -13.45
CA GLY A 261 -12.63 -14.22 -12.53
C GLY A 261 -13.15 -15.51 -13.19
N LYS A 262 -12.75 -15.82 -14.44
CA LYS A 262 -13.33 -16.89 -15.30
C LYS A 262 -14.79 -16.67 -15.77
N PHE A 263 -15.44 -15.58 -15.38
CA PHE A 263 -16.83 -15.32 -15.77
C PHE A 263 -16.94 -14.56 -17.08
N VAL A 264 -15.98 -13.68 -17.39
CA VAL A 264 -16.05 -12.83 -18.58
C VAL A 264 -14.67 -12.69 -19.23
N PRO A 265 -14.51 -13.01 -20.53
CA PRO A 265 -13.29 -12.67 -21.25
C PRO A 265 -13.15 -11.14 -21.36
N VAL A 266 -12.06 -10.59 -20.85
CA VAL A 266 -11.63 -9.20 -21.04
C VAL A 266 -11.03 -9.11 -22.44
N ALA A 267 -11.92 -9.02 -23.44
CA ALA A 267 -11.57 -8.71 -24.81
C ALA A 267 -12.13 -7.34 -25.18
N ILE A 268 -11.52 -6.64 -26.14
CA ILE A 268 -12.04 -5.38 -26.70
C ILE A 268 -13.51 -5.52 -27.13
N ARG A 269 -13.91 -6.71 -27.62
CA ARG A 269 -15.31 -7.03 -27.97
C ARG A 269 -16.27 -6.90 -26.79
N THR A 270 -15.85 -7.20 -25.57
CA THR A 270 -16.68 -7.08 -24.36
C THR A 270 -16.88 -5.61 -23.97
N MET A 271 -15.84 -4.77 -24.10
CA MET A 271 -15.98 -3.31 -23.88
C MET A 271 -16.86 -2.64 -24.93
N VAL A 272 -16.84 -3.13 -26.17
CA VAL A 272 -17.71 -2.61 -27.24
C VAL A 272 -19.16 -3.05 -27.03
N ASN A 273 -19.43 -4.28 -26.59
CA ASN A 273 -20.79 -4.74 -26.30
C ASN A 273 -21.43 -4.02 -25.12
N VAL A 274 -20.69 -3.71 -24.05
CA VAL A 274 -21.21 -2.90 -22.92
C VAL A 274 -21.63 -1.49 -23.36
N ARG A 275 -21.05 -0.95 -24.45
CA ARG A 275 -21.44 0.35 -25.00
C ARG A 275 -22.62 0.29 -25.98
N LEU A 276 -22.95 -0.90 -26.50
CA LEU A 276 -24.04 -1.08 -27.46
C LEU A 276 -25.39 -1.46 -26.80
N ASP A 277 -25.37 -1.96 -25.56
CA ASP A 277 -26.60 -2.24 -24.78
C ASP A 277 -27.20 -1.00 -24.09
N SER A 278 -26.69 0.21 -24.39
CA SER A 278 -27.20 1.50 -23.88
C SER A 278 -28.05 2.26 -24.91
N LYS A 279 -28.84 1.56 -25.74
CA LYS A 279 -29.89 2.16 -26.55
C LYS A 279 -31.19 1.39 -26.46
#